data_AF-A0A5P2DUI5-F1
#
_entry.id   AF-A0A5P2DUI5-F1
#
_cell.length_a   1.000
_cell.length_b   1.000
_cell.length_c   1.000
_cell.angle_alpha   90.00
_cell.angle_beta   90.00
_cell.angle_gamma   90.00
#
_symmetry.space_group_name_H-M   'P 1'
#
loop_
_entity.id
_entity.type
_entity.pdbx_description
1 polymer ?
#
loop_
_entity_poly.entity_id
_entity_poly.type
_entity_poly.pdbx_seq_one_letter_code
_entity_poly.pdbx_strand_id
1 'polypeptide(L)'
;MATAQRHVNWEFAERVLAAVLPGSTAYNPDKMTGIPLEDWRPFDLEARDDDVIEDDFLSYCEDLEGPLIVVNSTSFDPDQGPYFVEASRLVEFVKAFDTRVRHYFMWADVIVVSPATGFVVIAQNDGYLVKVRGNAIMAKPEDAAGR
;
A
#
# COMPACT_ATOMS: atom_id res chain seq x y z
N MET A 1 28.14 -7.05 14.82
CA MET A 1 27.17 -6.92 13.73
C MET A 1 26.26 -5.76 14.10
N ALA A 2 26.35 -4.63 13.39
CA ALA A 2 25.39 -3.55 13.60
C ALA A 2 24.05 -4.03 13.04
N THR A 3 23.03 -4.12 13.89
CA THR A 3 21.64 -4.23 13.45
C THR A 3 21.41 -3.06 12.50
N ALA A 4 21.16 -3.35 11.21
CA ALA A 4 20.85 -2.31 10.24
C ALA A 4 19.68 -1.49 10.80
N GLN A 5 19.93 -0.21 11.08
CA GLN A 5 18.90 0.65 11.64
C GLN A 5 17.82 0.81 10.58
N ARG A 6 16.64 0.27 10.86
CA ARG A 6 15.48 0.35 9.97
C ARG A 6 15.06 1.82 9.81
N HIS A 7 14.66 2.22 8.61
CA HIS A 7 14.24 3.60 8.33
C HIS A 7 13.17 4.07 9.33
N VAL A 8 13.24 5.34 9.76
CA VAL A 8 12.44 5.89 10.88
C VAL A 8 10.92 5.83 10.66
N ASN A 9 10.49 5.76 9.41
CA ASN A 9 9.08 5.72 9.02
C ASN A 9 8.39 4.37 9.33
N TRP A 10 9.17 3.31 9.53
CA TRP A 10 8.63 1.96 9.63
C TRP A 10 7.75 1.74 10.87
N GLU A 11 8.19 2.23 12.04
CA GLU A 11 7.42 2.05 13.28
C GLU A 11 6.04 2.71 13.18
N PHE A 12 5.98 3.91 12.58
CA PHE A 12 4.71 4.59 12.35
C PHE A 12 3.82 3.83 11.36
N ALA A 13 4.39 3.40 10.24
CA ALA A 13 3.65 2.66 9.23
C ALA A 13 3.04 1.37 9.80
N GLU A 14 3.82 0.57 10.55
CA GLU A 14 3.32 -0.68 11.14
C GLU A 14 2.21 -0.45 12.15
N ARG A 15 2.30 0.61 12.96
CA ARG A 15 1.21 0.99 13.88
C ARG A 15 -0.06 1.37 13.14
N VAL A 16 0.06 2.09 12.03
CA VAL A 16 -1.08 2.46 11.19
C VAL A 16 -1.71 1.22 10.55
N LEU A 17 -0.90 0.33 9.96
CA LEU A 17 -1.38 -0.93 9.41
C LEU A 17 -2.11 -1.78 10.47
N ALA A 18 -1.53 -1.93 11.66
CA ALA A 18 -2.15 -2.72 12.73
C ALA A 18 -3.48 -2.12 13.22
N ALA A 19 -3.64 -0.80 13.14
CA ALA A 19 -4.88 -0.12 13.50
C ALA A 19 -5.94 -0.23 12.38
N VAL A 20 -5.54 -0.09 11.12
CA VAL A 20 -6.41 -0.23 9.94
C VAL A 20 -6.84 -1.68 9.74
N LEU A 21 -5.92 -2.64 9.78
CA LEU A 21 -6.18 -4.06 9.57
C LEU A 21 -5.69 -4.88 10.80
N PRO A 22 -6.50 -4.94 11.89
CA PRO A 22 -6.11 -5.65 13.12
C PRO A 22 -5.70 -7.09 12.88
N GLY A 23 -4.55 -7.47 13.45
CA GLY A 23 -3.93 -8.79 13.25
C GLY A 23 -2.83 -8.79 12.18
N SER A 24 -2.76 -7.77 11.33
CA SER A 24 -1.60 -7.58 10.45
C SER A 24 -0.42 -7.05 11.26
N THR A 25 0.73 -7.71 11.15
CA THR A 25 1.92 -7.43 11.98
C THR A 25 3.12 -6.93 11.19
N ALA A 26 3.04 -6.95 9.86
CA ALA A 26 4.09 -6.48 8.96
C ALA A 26 3.51 -6.13 7.59
N TYR A 27 4.20 -5.27 6.84
CA TYR A 27 3.96 -5.08 5.41
C TYR A 27 4.56 -6.24 4.60
N ASN A 28 4.04 -7.43 4.85
CA ASN A 28 4.37 -8.64 4.13
C ASN A 28 3.04 -9.36 3.85
N PRO A 29 2.63 -9.53 2.58
CA PRO A 29 1.34 -10.14 2.23
C PRO A 29 1.10 -11.50 2.91
N ASP A 30 2.12 -12.36 2.99
CA ASP A 30 2.04 -13.69 3.64
C ASP A 30 1.79 -13.63 5.16
N LYS A 31 2.07 -12.47 5.77
CA LYS A 31 1.92 -12.23 7.22
C LYS A 31 0.75 -11.32 7.54
N MET A 32 -0.04 -10.91 6.53
CA MET A 32 -1.28 -10.19 6.75
C MET A 32 -2.38 -11.17 7.10
N THR A 33 -3.03 -10.92 8.23
CA THR A 33 -4.18 -11.71 8.66
C THR A 33 -5.45 -10.89 8.46
N GLY A 34 -6.58 -11.57 8.28
CA GLY A 34 -7.86 -10.91 8.05
C GLY A 34 -8.21 -10.67 6.57
N ILE A 35 -7.46 -11.24 5.64
CA ILE A 35 -7.78 -11.24 4.20
C ILE A 35 -8.18 -12.68 3.79
N PRO A 36 -9.46 -12.94 3.52
CA PRO A 36 -9.93 -14.21 2.98
C PRO A 36 -9.26 -14.56 1.64
N LEU A 37 -8.91 -15.83 1.43
CA LEU A 37 -8.29 -16.29 0.17
C LEU A 37 -9.19 -16.03 -1.06
N GLU A 38 -10.50 -16.06 -0.88
CA GLU A 38 -11.50 -15.82 -1.93
C GLU A 38 -11.59 -14.36 -2.40
N ASP A 39 -11.07 -13.40 -1.63
CA ASP A 39 -11.07 -11.99 -2.01
C ASP A 39 -9.94 -11.64 -2.98
N TRP A 40 -8.92 -12.50 -3.06
CA TRP A 40 -7.80 -12.34 -4.00
C TRP A 40 -8.25 -12.61 -5.42
N ARG A 41 -7.87 -11.72 -6.31
CA ARG A 41 -8.20 -11.78 -7.74
C ARG A 41 -6.92 -11.86 -8.56
N PRO A 42 -6.95 -12.56 -9.71
CA PRO A 42 -5.86 -12.49 -10.67
C PRO A 42 -5.57 -11.04 -11.06
N PHE A 43 -4.29 -10.71 -11.18
CA PHE A 43 -3.76 -9.42 -11.61
C PHE A 43 -2.66 -9.67 -12.63
N ASP A 44 -2.89 -9.27 -13.87
CA ASP A 44 -2.02 -9.61 -14.99
C ASP A 44 -0.78 -8.72 -15.03
N LEU A 45 0.31 -9.22 -14.44
CA LEU A 45 1.62 -8.60 -14.49
C LEU A 45 2.40 -8.91 -15.78
N GLU A 46 1.89 -9.79 -16.64
CA GLU A 46 2.52 -10.17 -17.91
C GLU A 46 2.04 -9.30 -19.09
N ALA A 47 1.24 -8.26 -18.82
CA ALA A 47 0.84 -7.29 -19.83
C ALA A 47 2.07 -6.67 -20.52
N ARG A 48 1.93 -6.34 -21.80
CA ARG A 48 3.07 -5.93 -22.66
C ARG A 48 3.61 -4.52 -22.36
N ASP A 49 2.97 -3.77 -21.47
CA ASP A 49 3.30 -2.37 -21.20
C ASP A 49 3.14 -2.07 -19.70
N ASP A 50 4.20 -1.56 -19.08
CA ASP A 50 4.25 -1.17 -17.67
C ASP A 50 3.16 -0.12 -17.36
N ASP A 51 2.87 0.78 -18.31
CA ASP A 51 1.84 1.80 -18.13
C ASP A 51 0.45 1.18 -17.93
N VAL A 52 0.15 0.07 -18.61
CA VAL A 52 -1.14 -0.62 -18.52
C VAL A 52 -1.29 -1.32 -17.16
N ILE A 53 -0.23 -1.94 -16.67
CA ILE A 53 -0.23 -2.60 -15.35
C ILE A 53 -0.45 -1.57 -14.24
N GLU A 54 0.26 -0.44 -14.31
CA GLU A 54 0.11 0.66 -13.36
C GLU A 54 -1.29 1.27 -13.40
N ASP A 55 -1.86 1.49 -14.58
CA ASP A 55 -3.21 2.05 -14.74
C ASP A 55 -4.28 1.10 -14.18
N ASP A 56 -4.14 -0.20 -14.42
CA ASP A 56 -5.03 -1.21 -13.83
C ASP A 56 -4.92 -1.21 -12.31
N PHE A 57 -3.71 -1.23 -11.75
CA PHE A 57 -3.49 -1.10 -10.30
C PHE A 57 -4.11 0.17 -9.71
N LEU A 58 -3.92 1.32 -10.38
CA LEU A 58 -4.45 2.60 -9.95
C LEU A 58 -5.99 2.62 -9.96
N SER A 59 -6.65 1.85 -10.83
CA SER A 59 -8.11 1.69 -10.83
C SER A 59 -8.65 1.12 -9.51
N TYR A 60 -7.88 0.24 -8.85
CA TYR A 60 -8.23 -0.29 -7.53
C TYR A 60 -8.03 0.74 -6.40
N CYS A 61 -7.31 1.82 -6.68
CA CYS A 61 -6.98 2.87 -5.73
C CYS A 61 -7.86 4.14 -5.85
N GLU A 62 -8.85 4.18 -6.76
CA GLU A 62 -9.61 5.40 -7.08
C GLU A 62 -10.43 5.99 -5.91
N ASP A 63 -10.89 5.14 -4.99
CA ASP A 63 -11.70 5.53 -3.83
C ASP A 63 -10.87 5.72 -2.55
N LEU A 64 -9.53 5.69 -2.66
CA LEU A 64 -8.65 5.99 -1.55
C LEU A 64 -8.66 7.50 -1.29
N GLU A 65 -8.67 7.87 0.00
CA GLU A 65 -8.65 9.27 0.41
C GLU A 65 -7.53 9.56 1.40
N GLY A 66 -7.18 10.85 1.50
CA GLY A 66 -6.24 11.38 2.48
C GLY A 66 -4.81 10.90 2.30
N PRO A 67 -3.99 10.96 3.36
CA PRO A 67 -2.62 10.46 3.32
C PRO A 67 -2.62 8.94 3.23
N LEU A 68 -1.83 8.41 2.30
CA LEU A 68 -1.62 6.99 2.07
C LEU A 68 -0.24 6.57 2.56
N ILE A 69 -0.14 5.32 2.99
CA ILE A 69 1.14 4.66 3.20
C ILE A 69 1.34 3.68 2.05
N VAL A 70 2.40 3.88 1.27
CA VAL A 70 2.77 3.03 0.15
C VAL A 70 4.05 2.30 0.52
N VAL A 71 4.03 0.98 0.43
CA VAL A 71 5.18 0.11 0.65
C VAL A 71 5.37 -0.76 -0.56
N ASN A 72 6.58 -0.78 -1.11
CA ASN A 72 7.01 -1.73 -2.13
C ASN A 72 8.42 -2.26 -1.80
N SER A 73 9.03 -3.01 -2.70
CA SER A 73 10.38 -3.57 -2.50
C SER A 73 11.42 -2.53 -2.08
N THR A 74 11.43 -1.37 -2.72
CA THR A 74 12.40 -0.29 -2.42
C THR A 74 12.26 0.22 -0.99
N SER A 75 11.08 0.14 -0.38
CA SER A 75 10.87 0.56 1.02
C SER A 75 11.71 -0.25 2.03
N PHE A 76 12.17 -1.45 1.66
CA PHE A 76 13.03 -2.28 2.49
C PHE A 76 14.51 -1.92 2.36
N ASP A 77 14.88 -1.05 1.42
CA ASP A 77 16.22 -0.51 1.37
C ASP A 77 16.48 0.37 2.61
N PRO A 78 17.70 0.33 3.19
CA PRO A 78 17.99 0.97 4.47
C PRO A 78 17.66 2.47 4.54
N ASP A 79 17.67 3.17 3.41
CA ASP A 79 17.54 4.61 3.27
C ASP A 79 16.20 5.10 2.71
N GLN A 80 15.29 4.21 2.26
CA GLN A 80 14.01 4.60 1.64
C GLN A 80 12.83 4.53 2.61
N GLY A 81 12.57 3.35 3.21
CA GLY A 81 11.41 3.13 4.07
C GLY A 81 10.05 3.24 3.37
N PRO A 82 8.94 3.16 4.13
CA PRO A 82 7.59 3.42 3.62
C PRO A 82 7.44 4.86 3.13
N TYR A 83 6.72 5.01 2.01
CA TYR A 83 6.38 6.30 1.42
C TYR A 83 5.04 6.81 1.95
N PHE A 84 4.95 8.12 2.19
CA PHE A 84 3.70 8.80 2.54
C PHE A 84 3.27 9.68 1.37
N VAL A 85 2.11 9.39 0.81
CA VAL A 85 1.63 10.01 -0.43
C VAL A 85 0.19 10.43 -0.24
N GLU A 86 -0.15 11.69 -0.52
CA GLU A 86 -1.55 12.09 -0.57
C GLU A 86 -2.27 11.34 -1.69
N ALA A 87 -3.48 10.84 -1.46
CA ALA A 87 -4.23 10.06 -2.46
C ALA A 87 -4.39 10.80 -3.79
N SER A 88 -4.59 12.12 -3.74
CA SER A 88 -4.66 13.00 -4.93
C SER A 88 -3.37 13.06 -5.76
N ARG A 89 -2.25 12.58 -5.21
CA ARG A 89 -0.93 12.53 -5.85
C ARG A 89 -0.46 11.10 -6.12
N LEU A 90 -1.27 10.08 -5.83
CA LEU A 90 -0.87 8.68 -6.01
C LEU A 90 -0.52 8.37 -7.46
N VAL A 91 -1.35 8.82 -8.41
CA VAL A 91 -1.10 8.64 -9.85
C VAL A 91 0.23 9.27 -10.28
N GLU A 92 0.48 10.52 -9.89
CA GLU A 92 1.75 11.22 -10.18
C GLU A 92 2.94 10.48 -9.56
N PHE A 93 2.77 9.98 -8.33
CA PHE A 93 3.81 9.25 -7.61
C PHE A 93 4.18 7.93 -8.31
N VAL A 94 3.20 7.12 -8.69
CA VAL A 94 3.40 5.84 -9.40
C VAL A 94 4.09 6.09 -10.74
N LYS A 95 3.52 6.98 -11.57
CA LYS A 95 4.04 7.27 -12.92
C LYS A 95 5.44 7.88 -12.94
N ALA A 96 5.83 8.57 -11.87
CA ALA A 96 7.16 9.17 -11.75
C ALA A 96 8.16 8.28 -10.97
N PHE A 97 7.75 7.12 -10.48
CA PHE A 97 8.51 6.35 -9.50
C PHE A 97 9.86 5.86 -10.05
N ASP A 98 9.87 5.25 -11.24
CA ASP A 98 11.10 4.77 -11.88
C ASP A 98 12.10 5.91 -12.14
N THR A 99 11.61 7.08 -12.56
CA THR A 99 12.50 8.24 -12.77
C THR A 99 13.14 8.73 -11.47
N ARG A 100 12.44 8.61 -10.33
CA ARG A 100 12.89 9.11 -9.03
C ARG A 100 13.78 8.11 -8.29
N VAL A 101 13.44 6.83 -8.34
CA VAL A 101 14.04 5.77 -7.51
C VAL A 101 14.84 4.75 -8.35
N ARG A 102 14.76 4.82 -9.69
CA ARG A 102 15.40 3.91 -10.66
C ARG A 102 14.96 2.45 -10.53
N HIS A 103 13.73 2.27 -10.05
CA HIS A 103 13.07 0.98 -9.91
C HIS A 103 11.63 1.11 -10.39
N TYR A 104 11.18 0.12 -11.14
CA TYR A 104 9.78 0.01 -11.54
C TYR A 104 8.88 -0.18 -10.31
N PHE A 105 7.76 0.54 -10.26
CA PHE A 105 6.88 0.60 -9.09
C PHE A 105 6.29 -0.77 -8.72
N MET A 106 5.88 -1.55 -9.73
CA MET A 106 5.25 -2.87 -9.59
C MET A 106 6.25 -4.03 -9.73
N TRP A 107 7.57 -3.79 -9.60
CA TRP A 107 8.59 -4.84 -9.71
C TRP A 107 8.46 -5.95 -8.65
N ALA A 108 7.79 -5.65 -7.53
CA ALA A 108 7.58 -6.56 -6.42
C ALA A 108 6.22 -6.28 -5.78
N ASP A 109 5.95 -6.92 -4.64
CA ASP A 109 4.74 -6.68 -3.86
C ASP A 109 4.59 -5.18 -3.55
N VAL A 110 3.38 -4.67 -3.80
CA VAL A 110 2.96 -3.30 -3.48
C VAL A 110 1.81 -3.37 -2.50
N ILE A 111 1.91 -2.58 -1.43
CA ILE A 111 0.87 -2.42 -0.43
C ILE A 111 0.56 -0.94 -0.29
N VAL A 112 -0.71 -0.57 -0.42
CA VAL A 112 -1.22 0.77 -0.17
C VAL A 112 -2.23 0.72 0.95
N VAL A 113 -2.01 1.50 2.00
CA VAL A 113 -2.91 1.63 3.16
C VAL A 113 -3.48 3.04 3.18
N SER A 114 -4.81 3.17 3.18
CA SER A 114 -5.51 4.44 3.39
C SER A 114 -6.13 4.45 4.80
N PRO A 115 -5.54 5.16 5.77
CA PRO A 115 -6.07 5.22 7.13
C PRO A 115 -7.35 6.07 7.22
N ALA A 116 -7.60 6.94 6.25
CA ALA A 116 -8.82 7.74 6.17
C ALA A 116 -10.05 6.90 5.78
N THR A 117 -9.89 5.99 4.82
CA THR A 117 -11.00 5.15 4.32
C THR A 117 -11.05 3.76 4.97
N GLY A 118 -9.92 3.33 5.55
CA GLY A 118 -9.70 1.99 6.07
C GLY A 118 -9.35 0.95 4.99
N PHE A 119 -9.18 1.36 3.74
CA PHE A 119 -8.82 0.44 2.66
C PHE A 119 -7.34 0.05 2.71
N VAL A 120 -7.08 -1.22 2.40
CA VAL A 120 -5.77 -1.78 2.13
C VAL A 120 -5.81 -2.45 0.76
N VAL A 121 -4.98 -1.99 -0.17
CA VAL A 121 -4.80 -2.59 -1.50
C VAL A 121 -3.45 -3.27 -1.52
N ILE A 122 -3.40 -4.51 -1.99
CA ILE A 122 -2.17 -5.31 -2.08
C ILE A 122 -2.11 -5.90 -3.48
N ALA A 123 -1.03 -5.67 -4.19
CA ALA A 123 -0.67 -6.37 -5.41
C ALA A 123 0.59 -7.19 -5.13
N GLN A 124 0.53 -8.51 -5.33
CA GLN A 124 1.66 -9.41 -5.16
C GLN A 124 2.35 -9.64 -6.50
N ASN A 125 3.66 -9.87 -6.45
CA ASN A 125 4.49 -10.12 -7.63
C ASN A 125 4.20 -11.46 -8.34
N ASP A 126 3.40 -12.33 -7.74
CA ASP A 126 2.95 -13.61 -8.30
C ASP A 126 1.61 -13.50 -9.05
N GLY A 127 1.13 -12.26 -9.27
CA GLY A 127 -0.01 -11.97 -10.14
C GLY A 127 -1.36 -12.02 -9.43
N TYR A 128 -1.41 -11.66 -8.15
CA TYR A 128 -2.65 -11.52 -7.41
C TYR A 128 -2.81 -10.12 -6.83
N LEU A 129 -4.04 -9.62 -6.81
CA LEU A 129 -4.41 -8.36 -6.20
C LEU A 129 -5.60 -8.56 -5.28
N VAL A 130 -5.58 -7.88 -4.13
CA VAL A 130 -6.72 -7.79 -3.24
C VAL A 130 -6.91 -6.36 -2.75
N LYS A 131 -8.16 -6.01 -2.51
CA LYS A 131 -8.56 -4.79 -1.84
C LYS A 131 -9.52 -5.14 -0.72
N VAL A 132 -9.11 -4.87 0.51
CA VAL A 132 -9.92 -5.11 1.70
C VAL A 132 -10.22 -3.82 2.44
N ARG A 133 -11.33 -3.81 3.19
CA ARG A 133 -11.70 -2.70 4.06
C ARG A 133 -11.59 -3.11 5.52
N GLY A 134 -10.67 -2.48 6.23
CA GLY A 134 -10.55 -2.55 7.67
C GLY A 134 -11.17 -1.33 8.36
N ASN A 135 -10.52 -0.84 9.41
CA ASN A 135 -10.93 0.30 10.21
C ASN A 135 -10.41 1.62 9.59
N ALA A 136 -11.33 2.56 9.35
CA ALA A 136 -10.94 3.95 9.16
C ALA A 136 -10.52 4.55 10.52
N ILE A 137 -9.30 5.09 10.60
CA ILE A 137 -8.71 5.64 11.83
C ILE A 137 -8.43 7.15 11.75
N MET A 138 -8.69 7.77 10.60
CA MET A 138 -8.56 9.22 10.39
C MET A 138 -9.89 9.87 9.95
N ALA A 139 -11.04 9.27 10.27
CA ALA A 139 -12.35 9.76 9.85
C ALA A 139 -12.54 11.26 10.16
N LYS A 140 -13.21 11.97 9.23
CA LYS A 140 -13.48 13.40 9.37
C LYS A 140 -14.37 13.64 10.61
N PRO A 141 -14.25 14.81 11.27
CA PRO A 141 -15.07 15.16 12.43
C PRO A 141 -16.59 15.05 12.20
N GLU A 142 -17.05 15.11 10.95
CA GLU A 142 -18.47 15.04 10.59
C GLU A 142 -19.07 13.62 10.77
N ASP A 143 -18.26 12.57 10.75
CA ASP A 143 -18.73 11.19 10.95
C ASP A 143 -18.86 10.81 12.44
N ALA A 144 -18.29 11.61 13.35
CA ALA A 144 -18.34 11.36 14.79
C ALA A 144 -19.62 11.89 15.47
N ALA A 145 -20.42 12.71 14.78
CA ALA A 145 -21.62 13.36 15.32
C ALA A 145 -22.92 12.58 15.11
N GLY A 146 -22.85 11.36 14.55
CA GLY A 146 -24.02 10.56 14.16
C GLY A 146 -24.35 9.35 15.05
N ARG A 147 -23.86 9.28 16.30
CA ARG A 147 -24.22 8.22 17.25
C ARG A 147 -24.82 8.78 18.53
#